data_AF-A0A7G5LJR6-F1
#
_entry.id   AF-A0A7G5LJR6-F1
#
_cell.length_a   1.000
_cell.length_b   1.000
_cell.length_c   1.000
_cell.angle_alpha   90.00
_cell.angle_beta   90.00
_cell.angle_gamma   90.00
#
_symmetry.space_group_name_H-M   'P 1'
#
loop_
_entity.id
_entity.type
_entity.pdbx_description
1 polymer ?
#
loop_
_entity_poly.entity_id
_entity_poly.type
_entity_poly.pdbx_seq_one_letter_code
_entity_poly.pdbx_strand_id
1 'polypeptide(L)'
;MTEYVQVSETCLPAGHAALLLFVQDGNLCAGTLTRRHDGRMERSVSPRPDPNDLMRVIVRLMGVKPVPETLYVVLERGAHWPEQFPKLRVH
;
A
#
# COMPACT_ATOMS: atom_id res chain seq x y z
N MET A 1 2.55 7.35 -16.33
CA MET A 1 3.45 6.85 -15.26
C MET A 1 2.62 6.81 -14.00
N THR A 2 2.64 5.71 -13.25
CA THR A 2 1.79 5.58 -12.05
C THR A 2 2.28 6.50 -10.95
N GLU A 3 1.38 7.28 -10.37
CA GLU A 3 1.67 8.17 -9.25
C GLU A 3 1.53 7.41 -7.92
N TYR A 4 2.35 7.77 -6.94
CA TYR A 4 2.27 7.22 -5.58
C TYR A 4 1.60 8.27 -4.69
N VAL A 5 0.47 7.92 -4.09
CA VAL A 5 -0.34 8.86 -3.31
C VAL A 5 -0.57 8.33 -1.90
N GLN A 6 -0.07 9.05 -0.90
CA GLN A 6 -0.37 8.78 0.49
C GLN A 6 -1.82 9.15 0.80
N VAL A 7 -2.54 8.22 1.41
CA VAL A 7 -3.89 8.44 1.93
C VAL A 7 -4.01 7.85 3.33
N SER A 8 -4.93 8.37 4.13
CA SER A 8 -5.39 7.66 5.33
C SER A 8 -6.23 6.45 4.94
N GLU A 9 -6.36 5.46 5.84
CA GLU A 9 -7.23 4.29 5.62
C GLU A 9 -8.65 4.71 5.21
N THR A 10 -9.21 5.73 5.85
CA THR A 10 -10.57 6.21 5.59
C THR A 10 -10.71 6.94 4.25
N CYS A 11 -9.62 7.45 3.69
CA CYS A 11 -9.59 8.16 2.41
C CYS A 11 -9.38 7.23 1.21
N LEU A 12 -9.11 5.94 1.42
CA LEU A 12 -8.98 4.98 0.31
C LEU A 12 -10.30 4.93 -0.48
N PRO A 13 -10.30 5.16 -1.81
CA PRO A 13 -11.53 5.07 -2.60
C PRO A 13 -12.13 3.66 -2.62
N ALA A 14 -13.46 3.56 -2.69
CA ALA A 14 -14.13 2.26 -2.77
C ALA A 14 -13.71 1.51 -4.05
N GLY A 15 -13.56 0.19 -3.94
CA GLY A 15 -13.09 -0.68 -5.02
C GLY A 15 -11.57 -0.64 -5.26
N HIS A 16 -10.81 0.12 -4.47
CA HIS A 16 -9.36 0.27 -4.66
C HIS A 16 -8.56 -0.50 -3.61
N ALA A 17 -7.39 -0.96 -4.03
CA ALA A 17 -6.36 -1.48 -3.16
C ALA A 17 -5.24 -0.45 -2.99
N ALA A 18 -4.68 -0.41 -1.80
CA ALA A 18 -3.51 0.38 -1.43
C ALA A 18 -2.38 -0.55 -1.00
N LEU A 19 -1.16 -0.06 -1.21
CA LEU A 19 0.02 -0.54 -0.52
C LEU A 19 -0.07 -0.12 0.95
N LEU A 20 -0.03 -1.08 1.86
CA LEU A 20 0.00 -0.85 3.30
C LEU A 20 1.43 -1.02 3.80
N LEU A 21 2.00 0.03 4.40
CA LEU A 21 3.28 -0.05 5.09
C LEU A 21 3.06 -0.01 6.60
N PHE A 22 3.73 -0.90 7.31
CA PHE A 22 3.62 -1.03 8.76
C PHE A 22 4.96 -1.48 9.34
N VAL A 23 5.15 -1.30 10.65
CA VAL A 23 6.34 -1.79 11.35
C VAL A 23 5.97 -3.03 12.15
N GLN A 24 6.72 -4.11 11.94
CA GLN A 24 6.64 -5.32 12.74
C GLN A 24 8.05 -5.73 13.17
N ASP A 25 8.22 -6.00 14.47
CA ASP A 25 9.52 -6.38 15.07
C ASP A 25 10.66 -5.41 14.70
N GLY A 26 10.36 -4.11 14.60
CA GLY A 26 11.31 -3.05 14.26
C GLY A 26 11.64 -2.93 12.76
N ASN A 27 11.07 -3.78 11.91
CA ASN A 27 11.30 -3.79 10.47
C ASN A 27 10.12 -3.17 9.71
N LEU A 28 10.42 -2.46 8.62
CA LEU A 28 9.40 -1.99 7.69
C LEU A 28 8.89 -3.17 6.87
N CYS A 29 7.58 -3.38 6.91
CA CYS A 29 6.88 -4.47 6.25
C CYS A 29 5.81 -3.92 5.30
N ALA A 30 5.39 -4.75 4.36
CA ALA A 30 4.39 -4.37 3.37
C ALA A 30 3.27 -5.40 3.24
N GLY A 31 2.08 -4.91 2.90
CA GLY A 31 0.93 -5.72 2.55
C GLY A 31 -0.05 -4.90 1.72
N THR A 32 -1.27 -5.41 1.56
CA THR A 32 -2.33 -4.67 0.88
C THR A 32 -3.46 -4.33 1.83
N LEU A 33 -4.06 -3.17 1.62
CA LEU A 33 -5.32 -2.78 2.22
C LEU A 33 -6.32 -2.53 1.08
N THR A 34 -7.45 -3.21 1.08
CA THR A 34 -8.48 -3.05 0.04
C THR A 34 -9.75 -2.49 0.65
N ARG A 35 -10.28 -1.42 0.07
CA ARG A 35 -11.64 -0.97 0.40
C ARG A 35 -12.60 -1.56 -0.61
N ARG A 36 -13.46 -2.47 -0.16
CA ARG A 36 -14.51 -3.06 -0.99
C ARG A 36 -15.58 -2.03 -1.37
N HIS A 37 -16.38 -2.34 -2.39
CA HIS A 37 -17.50 -1.49 -2.81
C HIS A 37 -18.58 -1.32 -1.73
N ASP A 38 -18.72 -2.30 -0.82
CA ASP A 38 -19.60 -2.23 0.34
C ASP A 38 -19.01 -1.39 1.51
N GLY A 39 -17.84 -0.80 1.31
CA GLY A 39 -17.14 0.02 2.31
C GLY A 39 -16.30 -0.75 3.31
N ARG A 40 -16.31 -2.10 3.29
CA ARG A 40 -15.47 -2.91 4.18
C ARG A 40 -13.99 -2.77 3.82
N MET A 41 -13.15 -2.74 4.85
CA MET A 41 -11.69 -2.76 4.72
C MET A 41 -11.17 -4.19 4.88
N GLU A 42 -10.34 -4.62 3.95
CA GLU A 42 -9.67 -5.93 3.98
C GLU A 42 -8.16 -5.77 3.97
N ARG A 43 -7.53 -6.18 5.07
CA ARG A 43 -6.08 -6.22 5.22
C ARG A 43 -5.56 -7.60 4.81
N SER A 44 -4.55 -7.61 3.95
CA SER A 44 -3.84 -8.82 3.55
C SER A 44 -2.34 -8.62 3.75
N VAL A 45 -1.81 -9.23 4.81
CA VAL A 45 -0.38 -9.23 5.16
C VAL A 45 0.12 -10.66 5.23
N SER A 46 1.40 -10.88 4.92
CA SER A 46 2.03 -12.19 5.13
C SER A 46 2.02 -12.54 6.63
N PRO A 47 1.80 -13.81 7.03
CA PRO A 47 1.94 -14.21 8.43
C PRO A 47 3.38 -14.13 8.93
N ARG A 48 4.35 -14.05 8.02
CA ARG A 48 5.76 -13.73 8.30
C ARG A 48 6.21 -12.65 7.32
N PRO A 49 5.97 -11.36 7.63
CA PRO A 49 6.35 -10.28 6.75
C PRO A 49 7.86 -10.19 6.59
N ASP A 50 8.30 -10.11 5.35
CA ASP A 50 9.71 -9.92 5.00
C ASP A 50 9.89 -8.48 4.46
N PRO A 51 11.00 -7.78 4.77
CA PRO A 51 11.28 -6.47 4.19
C PRO A 51 11.27 -6.44 2.65
N ASN A 52 11.57 -7.57 2.00
CA ASN A 52 11.50 -7.73 0.54
C ASN A 52 10.07 -7.84 0.00
N ASP A 53 9.07 -8.01 0.86
CA ASP A 53 7.66 -8.07 0.43
C ASP A 53 7.19 -6.75 -0.16
N LEU A 54 7.81 -5.61 0.19
CA LEU A 54 7.47 -4.30 -0.37
C LEU A 54 7.42 -4.34 -1.90
N MET A 55 8.48 -4.86 -2.52
CA MET A 55 8.54 -4.87 -3.97
C MET A 55 7.59 -5.89 -4.59
N ARG A 56 7.40 -7.03 -3.93
CA ARG A 56 6.43 -8.03 -4.37
C ARG A 56 5.00 -7.48 -4.34
N VAL A 57 4.65 -6.74 -3.29
CA VAL A 57 3.34 -6.11 -3.14
C VAL A 57 3.13 -5.02 -4.18
N ILE A 58 4.13 -4.15 -4.40
CA ILE A 58 4.06 -3.12 -5.46
C ILE A 58 3.85 -3.77 -6.82
N VAL A 59 4.65 -4.77 -7.19
CA VAL A 59 4.52 -5.48 -8.47
C VAL A 59 3.13 -6.11 -8.60
N ARG A 60 2.59 -6.71 -7.54
CA ARG A 60 1.24 -7.28 -7.53
C ARG A 60 0.16 -6.23 -7.78
N LEU A 61 0.23 -5.08 -7.10
CA LEU A 61 -0.74 -3.99 -7.26
C LEU A 61 -0.68 -3.37 -8.65
N MET A 62 0.54 -3.22 -9.18
CA MET A 62 0.80 -2.71 -10.54
C MET A 62 0.44 -3.71 -11.64
N GLY A 63 0.42 -5.01 -11.33
CA GLY A 63 0.07 -6.07 -12.27
C GLY A 63 -1.43 -6.21 -12.56
N VAL A 64 -2.29 -5.49 -11.83
CA VAL A 64 -3.73 -5.42 -12.11
C VAL A 64 -3.95 -4.77 -13.47
N LYS A 65 -4.89 -5.29 -14.27
CA LYS A 65 -5.25 -4.71 -15.57
C LYS A 65 -6.64 -4.05 -15.51
N PRO A 66 -6.79 -2.79 -15.99
CA PRO A 66 -5.73 -1.92 -16.48
C PRO A 66 -4.73 -1.53 -15.37
N VAL A 67 -3.49 -1.23 -15.77
CA VAL A 67 -2.45 -0.79 -14.82
C VAL A 67 -2.97 0.47 -14.13
N PRO A 68 -2.96 0.53 -12.80
CA PRO A 68 -3.52 1.68 -12.10
C PRO A 68 -2.69 2.94 -12.39
N GLU A 69 -3.38 4.04 -12.68
CA GLU A 69 -2.75 5.37 -12.82
C GLU A 69 -2.24 5.90 -11.48
N THR A 70 -2.86 5.46 -10.38
CA THR A 70 -2.51 5.81 -9.01
C THR A 70 -2.31 4.57 -8.16
N LEU A 71 -1.15 4.48 -7.50
CA LEU A 71 -0.90 3.54 -6.41
C LEU A 71 -1.12 4.26 -5.08
N TYR A 72 -2.23 3.95 -4.41
CA TYR A 72 -2.49 4.45 -3.07
C TYR A 72 -1.54 3.80 -2.05
N VAL A 73 -1.06 4.59 -1.10
CA VAL A 73 -0.16 4.16 -0.03
C VAL A 73 -0.75 4.57 1.30
N VAL A 74 -0.88 3.61 2.21
CA VAL A 74 -1.30 3.82 3.59
C VAL A 74 -0.10 3.53 4.48
N LEU A 75 0.26 4.49 5.34
CA LEU A 75 1.34 4.35 6.32
C LEU A 75 0.73 4.16 7.71
N GLU A 76 0.92 2.99 8.31
CA GLU A 76 0.61 2.79 9.73
C GLU A 76 1.63 3.51 10.62
N ARG A 77 1.30 3.62 11.91
CA ARG A 77 2.15 4.30 12.89
C ARG A 77 3.57 3.72 12.89
N GLY A 78 4.57 4.59 12.70
CA GLY A 78 5.99 4.24 12.69
C GLY A 78 6.51 3.76 11.34
N ALA A 79 5.65 3.50 10.35
CA ALA A 79 6.07 3.22 8.99
C ALA A 79 6.54 4.50 8.29
N HIS A 80 7.38 4.33 7.27
CA HIS A 80 7.87 5.42 6.44
C HIS A 80 7.90 4.98 4.98
N TRP A 81 7.81 5.95 4.07
CA TRP A 81 8.04 5.71 2.65
C TRP A 81 9.55 5.63 2.37
N PRO A 82 10.07 4.56 1.75
CA PRO A 82 11.50 4.45 1.53
C PRO A 82 11.98 5.44 0.46
N GLU A 83 13.12 6.09 0.73
CA GLU A 83 13.69 7.13 -0.14
C GLU A 83 14.10 6.64 -1.53
N GLN A 84 14.25 5.33 -1.71
CA GLN A 84 14.60 4.74 -3.00
C GLN A 84 13.44 4.77 -4.02
N PHE A 85 12.22 5.07 -3.56
CA PHE A 85 11.02 5.16 -4.40
C PHE A 85 10.73 6.59 -4.86
N PRO A 86 9.95 6.76 -5.95
CA PRO A 86 9.44 8.07 -6.34
C PRO A 86 8.74 8.78 -5.18
N LYS A 87 8.79 10.12 -5.20
CA LYS A 87 8.20 10.94 -4.14
C LYS A 87 6.72 10.65 -3.99
N LEU A 88 6.32 10.42 -2.75
CA LEU A 88 4.93 10.23 -2.37
C LEU A 88 4.21 11.58 -2.38
N ARG A 89 3.15 11.70 -3.17
CA ARG A 89 2.23 12.85 -3.08
C ARG A 89 1.32 12.64 -1.88
N VAL A 90 0.98 13.70 -1.16
CA VAL A 90 0.09 13.61 0.00
C VAL A 90 -1.28 14.16 -0.40
N HIS A 91 -2.35 13.39 -0.18
CA HIS A 91 -3.73 13.78 -0.47
C HIS A 91 -4.67 13.53 0.70
#